data_AF-A0A671N5T8-F1
#
_entry.id   AF-A0A671N5T8-F1
#
_cell.length_a   1.000
_cell.length_b   1.000
_cell.length_c   1.000
_cell.angle_alpha   90.00
_cell.angle_beta   90.00
_cell.angle_gamma   90.00
#
_symmetry.space_group_name_H-M   'P 1'
#
loop_
_entity.id
_entity.type
_entity.pdbx_description
1 polymer ?
#
loop_
_entity_poly.entity_id
_entity_poly.type
_entity_poly.pdbx_seq_one_letter_code
_entity_poly.pdbx_strand_id
1 'polypeptide(L)'
;MKLEQENWEIIYDHVCPMDLGLFQALERERVLEVLQRDKALRAIEADRIRRLKVELQGICRQSAEVITLPYGQRSCARCQRLLGKFWDCGSVCCGCSHRICKHCRVVCSAQEWKCTMCHAYREFKIRSGEWFLEQQAKKFLDDRESSHETIGDKLLQSYQRLSFIAVVPPTPPPVYEAPSYNRLIHLTEQVKRVLWICFSLHFFIT
;
A
#
# COMPACT_ATOMS: atom_id res chain seq x y z
N MET A 1 32.39 13.94 17.93
CA MET A 1 32.02 12.78 18.76
C MET A 1 30.59 12.79 19.31
N LYS A 2 29.89 13.93 19.47
CA LYS A 2 28.43 13.92 19.77
C LYS A 2 27.53 13.86 18.52
N LEU A 3 28.02 14.36 17.39
CA LEU A 3 27.27 14.43 16.12
C LEU A 3 27.07 13.07 15.42
N GLU A 4 27.82 12.03 15.76
CA GLU A 4 27.67 10.69 15.16
C GLU A 4 26.67 9.81 15.92
N GLN A 5 26.42 10.10 17.20
CA GLN A 5 25.44 9.36 18.01
C GLN A 5 24.01 9.86 17.78
N GLU A 6 23.81 11.17 17.59
CA GLU A 6 22.51 11.74 17.21
C GLU A 6 22.04 11.27 15.83
N ASN A 7 22.97 10.91 14.94
CA ASN A 7 22.66 10.42 13.60
C ASN A 7 22.12 8.97 13.61
N TRP A 8 22.43 8.16 14.62
CA TRP A 8 21.89 6.80 14.72
C TRP A 8 20.47 6.76 15.30
N GLU A 9 20.10 7.69 16.19
CA GLU A 9 18.74 7.76 16.72
C GLU A 9 17.73 8.28 15.69
N ILE A 10 18.14 9.15 14.77
CA ILE A 10 17.27 9.69 13.70
C ILE A 10 17.03 8.67 12.57
N ILE A 11 17.94 7.71 12.38
CA ILE A 11 17.78 6.64 11.36
C ILE A 11 16.88 5.51 11.87
N TYR A 12 16.72 5.36 13.20
CA TYR A 12 15.92 4.30 13.82
C TYR A 12 14.45 4.65 14.08
N ASP A 13 13.98 5.85 13.71
CA ASP A 13 12.61 6.28 14.01
C ASP A 13 11.55 5.87 12.96
N HIS A 14 11.90 4.93 12.08
CA HIS A 14 10.95 4.25 11.18
C HIS A 14 10.97 2.73 11.36
N VAL A 15 11.15 2.25 12.59
CA VAL A 15 10.87 0.86 12.92
C VAL A 15 9.37 0.64 12.81
N CYS A 16 8.97 -0.03 11.74
CA CYS A 16 7.67 -0.68 11.66
C CYS A 16 7.53 -1.55 12.93
N PRO A 17 6.54 -1.32 13.82
CA PRO A 17 6.48 -1.96 15.13
C PRO A 17 6.31 -3.50 15.06
N MET A 18 6.09 -4.03 13.87
CA MET A 18 6.11 -5.46 13.59
C MET A 18 7.34 -5.79 12.74
N ASP A 19 8.25 -6.60 13.27
CA ASP A 19 9.35 -7.21 12.51
C ASP A 19 9.01 -8.66 12.19
N LEU A 20 9.01 -9.01 10.89
CA LEU A 20 8.83 -10.39 10.44
C LEU A 20 10.11 -11.24 10.56
N GLY A 21 11.20 -10.69 11.08
CA GLY A 21 12.50 -11.34 11.27
C GLY A 21 12.44 -12.55 12.22
N LEU A 22 11.50 -12.54 13.16
CA LEU A 22 11.30 -13.59 14.16
C LEU A 22 10.59 -14.84 13.60
N PHE A 23 9.93 -14.75 12.45
CA PHE A 23 9.21 -15.87 11.84
C PHE A 23 10.14 -16.79 11.04
N GLN A 24 9.77 -18.07 10.91
CA GLN A 24 10.45 -18.98 10.00
C GLN A 24 10.29 -18.53 8.54
N ALA A 25 11.20 -18.94 7.67
CA ALA A 25 11.21 -18.51 6.26
C ALA A 25 9.86 -18.78 5.56
N LEU A 26 9.29 -19.97 5.77
CA LEU A 26 8.00 -20.35 5.18
C LEU A 26 6.84 -19.52 5.75
N GLU A 27 6.79 -19.29 7.07
CA GLU A 27 5.75 -18.48 7.71
C GLU A 27 5.79 -17.03 7.20
N ARG A 28 7.00 -16.46 7.12
CA ARG A 28 7.22 -15.13 6.56
C ARG A 28 6.76 -15.03 5.12
N GLU A 29 7.08 -16.01 4.28
CA GLU A 29 6.62 -16.05 2.89
C GLU A 29 5.09 -16.02 2.82
N ARG A 30 4.40 -16.82 3.66
CA ARG A 30 2.93 -16.81 3.72
C ARG A 30 2.35 -15.46 4.17
N VAL A 31 2.96 -14.82 5.16
CA VAL A 31 2.52 -13.49 5.60
C VAL A 31 2.70 -12.46 4.48
N LEU A 32 3.86 -12.43 3.82
CA LEU A 32 4.12 -11.53 2.71
C LEU A 32 3.16 -11.74 1.54
N GLU A 33 2.85 -13.00 1.21
CA GLU A 33 1.86 -13.33 0.20
C GLU A 33 0.46 -12.77 0.52
N VAL A 34 0.02 -12.87 1.78
CA VAL A 34 -1.28 -12.32 2.22
C VAL A 34 -1.28 -10.79 2.11
N LEU A 35 -0.20 -10.13 2.55
CA LEU A 35 -0.06 -8.67 2.45
C LEU A 35 -0.08 -8.20 0.99
N GLN A 36 0.54 -8.94 0.06
CA GLN A 36 0.50 -8.62 -1.37
C GLN A 36 -0.92 -8.70 -1.94
N ARG A 37 -1.67 -9.75 -1.58
CA ARG A 37 -3.07 -9.91 -1.99
C ARG A 37 -3.95 -8.80 -1.41
N ASP A 38 -3.76 -8.48 -0.13
CA ASP A 38 -4.45 -7.36 0.52
C ASP A 38 -4.18 -6.02 -0.20
N LYS A 39 -2.91 -5.72 -0.51
CA LYS A 39 -2.55 -4.51 -1.26
C LYS A 39 -3.23 -4.46 -2.64
N ALA A 40 -3.28 -5.58 -3.35
CA ALA A 40 -3.98 -5.67 -4.63
C ALA A 40 -5.50 -5.43 -4.49
N LEU A 41 -6.12 -6.02 -3.46
CA LEU A 41 -7.54 -5.81 -3.16
C LEU A 41 -7.83 -4.34 -2.80
N ARG A 42 -6.99 -3.71 -1.98
CA ARG A 42 -7.11 -2.28 -1.64
C ARG A 42 -7.01 -1.40 -2.88
N ALA A 43 -6.14 -1.73 -3.85
CA ALA A 43 -6.02 -0.99 -5.10
C ALA A 43 -7.29 -1.12 -5.98
N ILE A 44 -7.84 -2.33 -6.12
CA ILE A 44 -9.10 -2.59 -6.83
C ILE A 44 -10.25 -1.79 -6.20
N GLU A 45 -10.31 -1.81 -4.88
CA GLU A 45 -11.33 -1.11 -4.11
C GLU A 45 -11.21 0.42 -4.22
N ALA A 46 -10.00 0.96 -4.14
CA ALA A 46 -9.74 2.38 -4.37
C ALA A 46 -10.21 2.83 -5.76
N ASP A 47 -9.97 2.02 -6.79
CA ASP A 47 -10.41 2.30 -8.15
C ASP A 47 -11.95 2.21 -8.30
N ARG A 48 -12.58 1.25 -7.59
CA ARG A 48 -14.04 1.17 -7.49
C ARG A 48 -14.64 2.41 -6.84
N ILE A 49 -14.09 2.86 -5.70
CA ILE A 49 -14.53 4.08 -5.00
C ILE A 49 -14.32 5.32 -5.87
N ARG A 50 -13.20 5.40 -6.60
CA ARG A 50 -12.92 6.47 -7.55
C ARG A 50 -14.01 6.57 -8.62
N ARG A 51 -14.45 5.45 -9.20
CA ARG A 51 -15.57 5.43 -10.16
C ARG A 51 -16.88 5.94 -9.54
N LEU A 52 -17.21 5.49 -8.32
CA LEU A 52 -18.39 5.97 -7.60
C LEU A 52 -18.36 7.49 -7.37
N LYS A 53 -17.18 8.05 -7.06
CA LYS A 53 -17.01 9.48 -6.86
C LYS A 53 -17.23 10.27 -8.15
N VAL A 54 -16.82 9.72 -9.30
CA VAL A 54 -17.09 10.30 -10.62
C VAL A 54 -18.60 10.31 -10.92
N GLU A 55 -19.32 9.21 -10.65
CA GLU A 55 -20.78 9.15 -10.79
C GLU A 55 -21.47 10.23 -9.94
N LEU A 56 -21.06 10.38 -8.68
CA LEU A 56 -21.58 11.40 -7.76
C LEU A 56 -21.29 12.82 -8.27
N GLN A 57 -20.09 13.09 -8.77
CA GLN A 57 -19.74 14.39 -9.37
C GLN A 57 -20.59 14.71 -10.61
N GLY A 58 -20.96 13.71 -11.41
CA GLY A 58 -21.88 13.87 -12.53
C GLY A 58 -23.24 14.44 -12.09
N ILE A 59 -23.79 13.91 -11.00
CA ILE A 59 -25.06 14.41 -10.42
C ILE A 59 -24.89 15.85 -9.90
N CYS A 60 -23.71 16.20 -9.36
CA CYS A 60 -23.41 17.56 -8.91
C CYS A 60 -23.41 18.56 -10.06
N ARG A 61 -22.75 18.23 -11.18
CA ARG A 61 -22.65 19.12 -12.35
C ARG A 61 -24.01 19.42 -12.97
N GLN A 62 -24.86 18.40 -13.12
CA GLN A 62 -26.23 18.57 -13.60
C GLN A 62 -27.07 19.53 -12.74
N SER A 63 -26.74 19.65 -11.45
CA SER A 63 -27.41 20.58 -10.54
C SER A 63 -26.88 22.02 -10.64
N ALA A 64 -25.66 22.20 -11.15
CA ALA A 64 -24.97 23.49 -11.24
C ALA A 64 -25.19 24.20 -12.59
N GLU A 65 -25.44 23.46 -13.67
CA GLU A 65 -25.58 23.99 -15.04
C GLU A 65 -26.88 24.76 -15.33
N VAL A 66 -27.58 25.28 -14.31
CA VAL A 66 -28.88 25.91 -14.53
C VAL A 66 -28.87 27.44 -14.33
N ILE A 67 -29.67 28.05 -15.20
CA ILE A 67 -29.92 29.43 -15.61
C ILE A 67 -30.01 30.48 -14.49
N THR A 68 -29.42 31.64 -14.73
CA THR A 68 -29.54 32.88 -13.93
C THR A 68 -31.01 33.32 -13.81
N LEU A 69 -31.57 33.25 -12.60
CA LEU A 69 -32.95 33.70 -12.34
C LEU A 69 -33.03 35.17 -11.95
N PRO A 70 -34.12 35.87 -12.31
CA PRO A 70 -34.38 37.24 -11.89
C PRO A 70 -34.55 37.33 -10.36
N TYR A 71 -34.12 38.47 -9.79
CA TYR A 71 -34.14 38.75 -8.35
C TYR A 71 -35.54 38.59 -7.74
N GLY A 72 -35.63 37.92 -6.57
CA GLY A 72 -36.83 37.87 -5.73
C GLY A 72 -37.76 36.67 -5.90
N GLN A 73 -37.45 35.72 -6.79
CA GLN A 73 -38.21 34.49 -6.97
C GLN A 73 -37.65 33.29 -6.17
N ARG A 74 -38.53 32.43 -5.64
CA ARG A 74 -38.16 31.17 -4.98
C ARG A 74 -37.89 30.11 -6.05
N SER A 75 -36.69 29.52 -6.06
CA SER A 75 -36.31 28.45 -7.00
C SER A 75 -35.91 27.17 -6.27
N CYS A 76 -35.93 26.05 -6.98
CA CYS A 76 -35.41 24.78 -6.48
C CYS A 76 -33.88 24.80 -6.44
N ALA A 77 -33.25 24.46 -5.32
CA ALA A 77 -31.78 24.42 -5.21
C ALA A 77 -31.08 23.31 -6.02
N ARG A 78 -31.80 22.51 -6.81
CA ARG A 78 -31.24 21.40 -7.61
C ARG A 78 -31.43 21.62 -9.10
N CYS A 79 -32.67 21.79 -9.55
CA CYS A 79 -32.95 22.06 -10.96
C CYS A 79 -33.18 23.55 -11.27
N GLN A 80 -33.08 24.43 -10.27
CA GLN A 80 -33.33 25.88 -10.35
C GLN A 80 -34.67 26.32 -10.94
N ARG A 81 -35.59 25.37 -11.18
CA ARG A 81 -36.97 25.67 -11.60
C ARG A 81 -37.65 26.57 -10.58
N LEU A 82 -38.37 27.56 -11.09
CA LEU A 82 -39.23 28.43 -10.28
C LEU A 82 -40.27 27.62 -9.50
N LEU A 83 -40.37 27.91 -8.21
CA LEU A 83 -41.36 27.35 -7.32
C LEU A 83 -42.55 28.30 -7.26
N GLY A 84 -43.75 27.76 -7.42
CA GLY A 84 -44.98 28.55 -7.36
C GLY A 84 -45.29 29.02 -5.94
N LYS A 85 -46.15 30.04 -5.83
CA LYS A 85 -46.70 30.48 -4.53
C LYS A 85 -47.90 29.63 -4.08
N PHE A 86 -48.62 29.03 -5.04
CA PHE A 86 -49.86 28.28 -4.81
C PHE A 86 -49.75 26.79 -5.16
N TRP A 87 -48.90 26.43 -6.13
CA TRP A 87 -48.68 25.04 -6.58
C TRP A 87 -47.18 24.75 -6.63
N ASP A 88 -46.74 23.62 -6.06
CA ASP A 88 -45.33 23.23 -5.92
C ASP A 88 -44.46 24.32 -5.25
N CYS A 89 -44.85 24.74 -4.05
CA CYS A 89 -44.12 25.71 -3.20
C CYS A 89 -42.73 25.21 -2.75
N GLY A 90 -42.38 23.98 -3.13
CA GLY A 90 -41.21 23.24 -2.70
C GLY A 90 -41.24 22.85 -1.22
N SER A 91 -40.40 21.90 -0.86
CA SER A 91 -40.14 21.52 0.54
C SER A 91 -38.67 21.72 0.91
N VAL A 92 -38.39 21.80 2.20
CA VAL A 92 -37.03 21.88 2.72
C VAL A 92 -36.45 20.47 2.85
N CYS A 93 -35.25 20.24 2.31
CA CYS A 93 -34.54 18.97 2.44
C CYS A 93 -34.08 18.74 3.88
N CYS A 94 -34.36 17.56 4.48
CA CYS A 94 -33.91 17.22 5.84
C CYS A 94 -32.38 17.09 5.98
N GLY A 95 -31.66 16.95 4.87
CA GLY A 95 -30.19 16.77 4.88
C GLY A 95 -29.38 18.06 4.72
N CYS A 96 -29.85 19.01 3.90
CA CYS A 96 -29.07 20.22 3.58
C CYS A 96 -29.87 21.52 3.74
N SER A 97 -31.09 21.45 4.27
CA SER A 97 -31.96 22.61 4.53
C SER A 97 -32.27 23.51 3.33
N HIS A 98 -32.00 23.05 2.11
CA HIS A 98 -32.36 23.77 0.89
C HIS A 98 -33.76 23.43 0.40
N ARG A 99 -34.41 24.39 -0.26
CA ARG A 99 -35.74 24.22 -0.83
C ARG A 99 -35.67 23.50 -2.18
N ILE A 100 -36.50 22.48 -2.36
CA ILE A 100 -36.54 21.61 -3.55
C ILE A 100 -37.96 21.42 -4.08
N CYS A 101 -38.09 21.28 -5.41
CA CYS A 101 -39.36 20.91 -6.04
C CYS A 101 -39.71 19.44 -5.77
N LYS A 102 -40.96 19.05 -6.06
CA LYS A 102 -41.43 17.66 -5.92
C LYS A 102 -40.63 16.64 -6.73
N HIS A 103 -40.03 17.02 -7.86
CA HIS A 103 -39.25 16.11 -8.72
C HIS A 103 -37.81 15.89 -8.25
N CYS A 104 -37.21 16.86 -7.54
CA CYS A 104 -35.87 16.71 -6.97
C CYS A 104 -35.90 16.11 -5.55
N ARG A 105 -37.08 15.65 -5.12
CA ARG A 105 -37.30 15.04 -3.81
C ARG A 105 -37.22 13.52 -3.94
N VAL A 106 -36.51 12.90 -3.02
CA VAL A 106 -36.51 11.45 -2.79
C VAL A 106 -37.12 11.21 -1.41
N VAL A 107 -38.17 10.38 -1.37
CA VAL A 107 -38.85 10.00 -0.12
C VAL A 107 -38.02 8.91 0.55
N CYS A 108 -37.54 9.16 1.77
CA CYS A 108 -36.75 8.20 2.53
C CYS A 108 -37.61 7.43 3.54
N SER A 109 -38.63 8.09 4.10
CA SER A 109 -39.62 7.51 5.01
C SER A 109 -40.93 8.28 4.91
N ALA A 110 -41.97 7.87 5.64
CA ALA A 110 -43.31 8.48 5.56
C ALA A 110 -43.32 10.01 5.78
N GLN A 111 -42.36 10.55 6.55
CA GLN A 111 -42.27 11.98 6.88
C GLN A 111 -40.89 12.59 6.59
N GLU A 112 -39.90 11.81 6.15
CA GLU A 112 -38.59 12.34 5.78
C GLU A 112 -38.35 12.27 4.29
N TRP A 113 -37.92 13.40 3.72
CA TRP A 113 -37.46 13.48 2.35
C TRP A 113 -36.12 14.19 2.25
N LYS A 114 -35.33 13.76 1.28
CA LYS A 114 -34.04 14.36 0.95
C LYS A 114 -34.04 14.80 -0.50
N CYS A 115 -33.18 15.76 -0.81
CA CYS A 115 -32.93 16.10 -2.21
C CYS A 115 -32.14 14.96 -2.88
N THR A 116 -32.25 14.86 -4.21
CA THR A 116 -31.49 13.91 -5.02
C THR A 116 -30.00 13.88 -4.68
N MET A 117 -29.40 15.05 -4.44
CA MET A 117 -27.99 15.16 -4.04
C MET A 117 -27.69 14.51 -2.68
N CYS A 118 -28.45 14.87 -1.63
CA CYS A 118 -28.24 14.31 -0.29
C CYS A 118 -28.52 12.79 -0.27
N HIS A 119 -29.48 12.34 -1.07
CA HIS A 119 -29.73 10.92 -1.26
C HIS A 119 -28.53 10.23 -1.93
N ALA A 120 -28.07 10.74 -3.08
CA ALA A 120 -26.92 10.19 -3.80
C ALA A 120 -25.64 10.18 -2.94
N TYR A 121 -25.40 11.24 -2.17
CA TYR A 121 -24.26 11.31 -1.25
C TYR A 121 -24.34 10.26 -0.14
N ARG A 122 -25.54 10.02 0.42
CA ARG A 122 -25.75 8.96 1.42
C ARG A 122 -25.48 7.58 0.82
N GLU A 123 -26.01 7.31 -0.38
CA GLU A 123 -25.77 6.06 -1.08
C GLU A 123 -24.29 5.85 -1.42
N PHE A 124 -23.59 6.93 -1.82
CA PHE A 124 -22.15 6.90 -2.01
C PHE A 124 -21.44 6.48 -0.72
N LYS A 125 -21.72 7.13 0.42
CA LYS A 125 -21.09 6.79 1.71
C LYS A 125 -21.32 5.34 2.14
N ILE A 126 -22.52 4.81 1.89
CA ILE A 126 -22.85 3.42 2.20
C ILE A 126 -22.07 2.49 1.28
N ARG A 127 -22.13 2.72 -0.05
CA ARG A 127 -21.47 1.89 -1.06
C ARG A 127 -19.95 1.95 -1.01
N SER A 128 -19.35 3.07 -0.60
CA SER A 128 -17.89 3.22 -0.46
C SER A 128 -17.37 2.72 0.88
N GLY A 129 -18.24 2.48 1.86
CA GLY A 129 -17.84 2.12 3.22
C GLY A 129 -17.31 3.29 4.05
N GLU A 130 -17.38 4.54 3.56
CA GLU A 130 -16.94 5.73 4.32
C GLU A 130 -17.62 5.85 5.68
N TRP A 131 -18.87 5.40 5.80
CA TRP A 131 -19.59 5.37 7.08
C TRP A 131 -18.87 4.55 8.15
N PHE A 132 -18.15 3.49 7.76
CA PHE A 132 -17.42 2.62 8.67
C PHE A 132 -16.06 3.22 9.03
N LEU A 133 -15.35 3.75 8.03
CA LEU A 133 -14.06 4.42 8.23
C LEU A 133 -14.18 5.63 9.16
N GLU A 134 -15.25 6.42 9.04
CA GLU A 134 -15.58 7.52 9.95
C GLU A 134 -15.78 7.06 11.40
N GLN A 135 -16.30 5.84 11.62
CA GLN A 135 -16.46 5.27 12.97
C GLN A 135 -15.14 4.70 13.49
N GLN A 136 -14.34 4.09 12.61
CA GLN A 136 -13.02 3.58 12.95
C GLN A 136 -12.08 4.72 13.36
N ALA A 137 -12.06 5.82 12.62
CA ALA A 137 -11.25 7.00 12.93
C ALA A 137 -11.56 7.65 14.28
N LYS A 138 -12.78 7.45 14.81
CA LYS A 138 -13.16 7.90 16.16
C LYS A 138 -12.60 6.98 17.25
N LYS A 139 -12.42 5.69 16.95
CA LYS A 139 -11.94 4.68 17.90
C LYS A 139 -10.41 4.64 17.95
N PHE A 140 -9.76 4.85 16.81
CA PHE A 140 -8.30 4.76 16.67
C PHE A 140 -7.77 6.15 16.29
N LEU A 141 -7.41 6.93 17.31
CA LEU A 141 -6.96 8.32 17.16
C LEU A 141 -5.51 8.43 16.64
N ASP A 142 -4.75 7.34 16.65
CA ASP A 142 -3.30 7.32 16.42
C ASP A 142 -2.86 7.07 14.96
N ASP A 143 -3.72 6.54 14.08
CA ASP A 143 -3.41 6.39 12.64
C ASP A 143 -3.69 7.71 11.89
N ARG A 144 -3.09 8.80 12.38
CA ARG A 144 -3.07 10.11 11.72
C ARG A 144 -1.82 10.27 10.87
N GLU A 145 -1.28 9.19 10.31
CA GLU A 145 -0.39 9.32 9.16
C GLU A 145 -1.27 9.67 7.95
N SER A 146 -1.06 10.88 7.42
CA SER A 146 -1.73 11.38 6.22
C SER A 146 -1.35 10.61 4.95
N SER A 147 -0.54 9.56 5.06
CA SER A 147 -0.19 8.66 3.97
C SER A 147 -1.21 7.52 3.92
N HIS A 148 -1.62 7.16 2.71
CA HIS A 148 -2.47 6.00 2.42
C HIS A 148 -1.72 4.66 2.65
N GLU A 149 -0.66 4.70 3.46
CA GLU A 149 0.37 3.71 3.63
C GLU A 149 0.13 2.96 4.95
N THR A 150 -0.16 1.67 4.83
CA THR A 150 -0.40 0.81 6.00
C THR A 150 0.92 0.24 6.52
N ILE A 151 0.91 -0.26 7.76
CA ILE A 151 2.01 -1.06 8.33
C ILE A 151 2.38 -2.22 7.38
N GLY A 152 1.40 -2.85 6.74
CA GLY A 152 1.61 -3.89 5.73
C GLY A 152 2.35 -3.39 4.48
N ASP A 153 2.13 -2.15 4.05
CA ASP A 153 2.85 -1.55 2.92
C ASP A 153 4.32 -1.30 3.27
N LYS A 154 4.59 -0.79 4.48
CA LYS A 154 5.95 -0.61 5.02
C LYS A 154 6.69 -1.95 5.12
N LEU A 155 6.01 -3.00 5.59
CA LEU A 155 6.53 -4.36 5.64
C LEU A 155 6.85 -4.93 4.26
N LEU A 156 5.95 -4.77 3.29
CA LEU A 156 6.23 -5.22 1.92
C LEU A 156 7.42 -4.49 1.32
N GLN A 157 7.53 -3.18 1.53
CA GLN A 157 8.63 -2.37 1.01
C GLN A 157 9.99 -2.76 1.62
N SER A 158 10.05 -3.00 2.94
CA SER A 158 11.30 -3.40 3.60
C SER A 158 11.79 -4.75 3.10
N TYR A 159 10.91 -5.75 2.98
CA TYR A 159 11.27 -7.09 2.51
C TYR A 159 11.55 -7.15 1.00
N GLN A 160 10.92 -6.30 0.20
CA GLN A 160 11.30 -6.12 -1.21
C GLN A 160 12.75 -5.60 -1.34
N ARG A 161 13.16 -4.60 -0.53
CA ARG A 161 14.54 -4.10 -0.54
C ARG A 161 15.55 -5.16 -0.10
N LEU A 162 15.20 -6.00 0.88
CA LEU A 162 16.07 -7.09 1.36
C LEU A 162 16.28 -8.19 0.32
N SER A 163 15.26 -8.52 -0.49
CA SER A 163 15.39 -9.50 -1.58
C SER A 163 16.40 -9.08 -2.67
N PHE A 164 16.64 -7.77 -2.83
CA PHE A 164 17.62 -7.22 -3.78
C PHE A 164 19.07 -7.37 -3.29
N ILE A 165 19.28 -7.64 -1.99
CA ILE A 165 20.61 -7.79 -1.38
C ILE A 165 21.04 -9.28 -1.36
N ALA A 166 20.11 -10.23 -1.52
CA ALA A 166 20.36 -11.67 -1.44
C ALA A 166 20.68 -12.34 -2.80
N VAL A 167 21.35 -11.66 -3.73
CA VAL A 167 21.87 -12.27 -4.96
C VAL A 167 23.40 -12.23 -4.97
N VAL A 168 24.01 -13.05 -4.11
CA VAL A 168 25.25 -13.73 -4.47
C VAL A 168 24.91 -15.21 -4.46
N PRO A 169 24.89 -15.92 -5.61
CA PRO A 169 24.74 -17.38 -5.58
C PRO A 169 25.84 -17.94 -4.68
N PRO A 170 25.56 -18.95 -3.83
CA PRO A 170 26.63 -19.57 -3.05
C PRO A 170 27.73 -19.97 -4.02
N THR A 171 28.93 -19.41 -3.82
CA THR A 171 30.10 -19.77 -4.60
C THR A 171 30.17 -21.30 -4.58
N PRO A 172 30.12 -21.98 -5.74
CA PRO A 172 30.20 -23.42 -5.75
C PRO A 172 31.47 -23.83 -4.98
N PRO A 173 31.40 -24.83 -4.09
CA PRO A 173 32.60 -25.29 -3.39
C PRO A 173 33.66 -25.59 -4.45
N PRO A 174 34.93 -25.17 -4.24
CA PRO A 174 35.98 -25.44 -5.21
C PRO A 174 35.98 -26.94 -5.51
N VAL A 175 35.76 -27.29 -6.77
CA VAL A 175 35.84 -28.68 -7.23
C VAL A 175 37.28 -29.11 -6.98
N TYR A 176 37.50 -29.90 -5.94
CA TYR A 176 38.79 -30.50 -5.66
C TYR A 176 38.99 -31.63 -6.66
N GLU A 177 39.67 -31.33 -7.77
CA GLU A 177 40.23 -32.38 -8.62
C GLU A 177 41.36 -33.06 -7.87
N ALA A 178 41.09 -34.26 -7.36
CA ALA A 178 42.10 -35.09 -6.74
C ALA A 178 43.24 -35.34 -7.76
N PRO A 179 44.51 -35.16 -7.38
CA PRO A 179 45.62 -35.37 -8.30
C PRO A 179 45.61 -36.81 -8.82
N SER A 180 45.57 -36.96 -10.14
CA SER A 180 45.70 -38.26 -10.81
C SER A 180 46.93 -39.01 -10.28
N TYR A 181 46.74 -40.26 -9.83
CA TYR A 181 47.72 -41.14 -9.19
C TYR A 181 49.07 -41.23 -9.96
N ASN A 182 49.04 -41.05 -11.28
CA ASN A 182 50.23 -41.08 -12.14
C ASN A 182 51.21 -39.91 -11.89
N ARG A 183 50.74 -38.78 -11.35
CA ARG A 183 51.60 -37.61 -11.04
C ARG A 183 52.36 -37.79 -9.72
N LEU A 184 51.80 -38.55 -8.78
CA LEU A 184 52.43 -38.90 -7.50
C LEU A 184 53.61 -39.86 -7.69
N ILE A 185 53.48 -40.86 -8.57
CA ILE A 185 54.58 -41.81 -8.83
C ILE A 185 55.79 -41.09 -9.44
N HIS A 186 55.57 -40.20 -10.41
CA HIS A 186 56.65 -39.45 -11.06
C HIS A 186 57.35 -38.45 -10.11
N LEU A 187 56.59 -37.84 -9.19
CA LEU A 187 57.15 -36.98 -8.13
C LEU A 187 57.96 -37.80 -7.11
N THR A 188 57.49 -38.99 -6.71
CA THR A 188 58.23 -39.86 -5.77
C THR A 188 59.51 -40.44 -6.36
N GLU A 189 59.56 -40.72 -7.67
CA GLU A 189 60.77 -41.11 -8.39
C GLU A 189 61.79 -39.97 -8.48
N GLN A 190 61.34 -38.73 -8.76
CA GLN A 190 62.23 -37.57 -8.78
C GLN A 190 62.77 -37.21 -7.38
N VAL A 191 61.93 -37.28 -6.33
CA VAL A 191 62.37 -37.02 -4.96
C VAL A 191 63.39 -38.07 -4.49
N LYS A 192 63.22 -39.36 -4.86
CA LYS A 192 64.20 -40.42 -4.56
C LYS A 192 65.53 -40.22 -5.30
N ARG A 193 65.52 -39.74 -6.56
CA ARG A 193 66.76 -39.40 -7.29
C ARG A 193 67.50 -38.22 -6.69
N VAL A 194 66.79 -37.17 -6.27
CA VAL A 194 67.40 -35.99 -5.62
C VAL A 194 67.99 -36.36 -4.26
N LEU A 195 67.31 -37.21 -3.47
CA LEU A 195 67.81 -37.67 -2.17
C LEU A 195 69.07 -38.54 -2.30
N TRP A 196 69.17 -39.36 -3.35
CA TRP A 196 70.37 -40.16 -3.64
C TRP A 196 71.57 -39.28 -4.02
N ILE A 197 71.36 -38.24 -4.83
CA ILE A 197 72.43 -37.30 -5.22
C ILE A 197 72.94 -36.50 -3.99
N CYS A 198 72.05 -36.13 -3.07
CA CYS A 198 72.45 -35.47 -1.81
C CYS A 198 73.19 -36.40 -0.84
N PHE A 199 72.85 -37.69 -0.76
CA PHE A 199 73.56 -38.65 0.10
C PHE A 199 74.96 -39.01 -0.43
N SER A 200 75.15 -39.08 -1.76
CA SER A 200 76.49 -39.35 -2.34
C SER A 200 77.46 -38.18 -2.24
N LEU A 201 76.99 -36.92 -2.22
CA LEU A 201 77.86 -35.76 -2.04
C LEU A 201 78.31 -35.55 -0.58
N HIS A 202 77.56 -36.08 0.39
CA HIS A 202 77.89 -35.94 1.82
C HIS A 202 78.91 -36.97 2.34
N PHE A 203 79.34 -37.93 1.51
CA PHE A 203 80.38 -38.92 1.85
C PHE A 203 81.73 -38.65 1.18
N PHE A 204 81.86 -37.58 0.39
CA PHE A 204 83.13 -37.20 -0.28
C PHE A 204 83.75 -35.91 0.27
N ILE A 205 83.16 -35.29 1.30
CA ILE A 205 83.70 -34.08 1.98
C ILE A 205 83.68 -34.26 3.51
N THR A 206 84.11 -35.42 4.00
CA THR A 206 84.71 -35.60 5.33
C THR A 206 85.81 -36.63 5.25
#